data_AF-A0A7W5TS10-F1
#
_entry.id   AF-A0A7W5TS10-F1
#
_cell.length_a   1.000
_cell.length_b   1.000
_cell.length_c   1.000
_cell.angle_alpha   90.00
_cell.angle_beta   90.00
_cell.angle_gamma   90.00
#
_symmetry.space_group_name_H-M   'P 1'
#
loop_
_entity.id
_entity.type
_entity.pdbx_description
1 polymer ?
#
loop_
_entity_poly.entity_id
_entity_poly.type
_entity_poly.pdbx_seq_one_letter_code
_entity_poly.pdbx_strand_id
1 'polypeptide(L)' 'MSKQVIQYAGSPVGIVVPNNGELKFIAVKYEVYDLDEQRFTSALEVLRAIHALMASRETIPRQAA' A
#
# COMPACT_ATOMS: atom_id res chain seq x y z
N MET A 1 -0.02 9.41 19.10
CA MET A 1 -0.52 9.40 17.71
C MET A 1 0.68 9.36 16.77
N SER A 2 1.25 8.18 16.49
CA SER A 2 2.42 8.04 15.61
C SER A 2 1.97 7.46 14.28
N LYS A 3 1.86 8.30 13.25
CA LYS A 3 1.58 7.87 11.87
C LYS A 3 2.93 7.66 11.18
N GLN A 4 3.13 6.53 10.53
CA GLN A 4 4.37 6.26 9.80
C GLN A 4 4.09 6.34 8.30
N VAL A 5 4.93 7.10 7.60
CA VAL A 5 4.81 7.27 6.14
C VAL A 5 5.42 6.05 5.46
N ILE A 6 4.68 5.45 4.54
CA ILE A 6 5.15 4.38 3.67
C ILE A 6 5.57 5.00 2.34
N GLN A 7 6.83 4.82 2.02
CA GLN A 7 7.42 5.22 0.75
C GLN A 7 7.74 3.96 -0.06
N TYR A 8 7.41 3.98 -1.34
CA TYR A 8 7.70 2.93 -2.30
C TYR A 8 8.38 3.55 -3.53
N ALA A 9 9.50 2.97 -3.96
CA ALA A 9 10.33 3.51 -5.07
C ALA A 9 10.68 5.01 -4.92
N GLY A 10 10.91 5.48 -3.68
CA GLY A 10 11.22 6.89 -3.39
C GLY A 10 10.02 7.84 -3.42
N SER A 11 8.80 7.33 -3.62
CA SER A 11 7.56 8.12 -3.56
C SER A 11 6.71 7.76 -2.34
N PRO A 12 6.14 8.74 -1.61
CA PRO A 12 5.16 8.45 -0.57
C PRO A 12 3.88 7.91 -1.20
N VAL A 13 3.50 6.69 -0.82
CA VAL A 13 2.33 5.97 -1.36
C VAL A 13 1.17 5.90 -0.37
N GLY A 14 1.46 5.96 0.93
CA GLY A 14 0.44 5.92 1.98
C GLY A 14 1.02 6.15 3.37
N ILE A 15 0.16 6.02 4.37
CA ILE A 15 0.55 6.06 5.77
C ILE A 15 0.01 4.82 6.49
N VAL A 16 0.71 4.37 7.51
CA VAL A 16 0.19 3.38 8.46
C VAL A 16 -0.13 4.06 9.79
N VAL A 17 -1.27 3.71 10.34
CA VAL A 17 -1.75 4.19 11.63
C VAL A 17 -1.92 2.97 12.54
N PRO A 18 -1.18 2.89 13.65
CA PRO A 18 -1.39 1.84 14.64
C PRO A 18 -2.75 2.00 15.29
N ASN A 19 -3.52 0.92 15.31
CA ASN A 19 -4.86 0.82 15.86
C ASN A 19 -5.02 -0.52 16.62
N ASN A 20 -5.05 -0.48 17.95
CA ASN A 20 -5.31 -1.63 18.83
C ASN A 20 -4.47 -2.90 18.53
N GLY A 21 -3.21 -2.72 18.13
CA GLY A 21 -2.28 -3.82 17.81
C GLY A 21 -2.18 -4.18 16.33
N GLU A 22 -3.01 -3.57 15.48
CA GLU A 22 -2.94 -3.69 14.02
C GLU A 22 -2.46 -2.36 13.40
N LEU A 23 -1.96 -2.42 12.17
CA LEU A 23 -1.60 -1.25 11.38
C LEU A 23 -2.65 -1.04 10.29
N LYS A 24 -3.42 0.05 10.38
CA LYS A 24 -4.32 0.46 9.30
C LYS A 24 -3.52 1.22 8.25
N PHE A 25 -3.52 0.74 7.02
CA PHE A 25 -2.97 1.47 5.88
C PHE A 25 -4.02 2.45 5.35
N ILE A 26 -3.57 3.66 5.05
CA ILE A 26 -4.36 4.70 4.38
C ILE A 26 -3.62 5.08 3.11
N ALA A 27 -4.24 4.80 1.98
CA ALA A 27 -3.69 5.08 0.67
C ALA A 27 -3.77 6.58 0.36
N VAL A 28 -2.72 7.16 -0.20
CA VAL A 28 -2.74 8.55 -0.72
C VAL A 28 -2.53 8.62 -2.23
N LYS A 29 -2.19 7.51 -2.88
CA LYS A 29 -2.01 7.39 -4.34
C LYS A 29 -2.95 6.36 -4.93
N TYR A 30 -3.53 6.67 -6.10
CA TYR A 30 -4.42 5.78 -6.86
C TYR A 30 -3.86 4.37 -7.09
N GLU A 31 -2.54 4.27 -7.24
CA GLU A 31 -1.83 3.01 -7.45
C GLU A 31 -2.03 2.01 -6.31
N VAL A 32 -2.27 2.49 -5.09
CA VAL A 32 -2.40 1.68 -3.87
C VAL A 32 -3.78 1.80 -3.23
N TYR A 33 -4.77 2.35 -3.94
CA TYR A 33 -6.15 2.48 -3.43
C TYR A 33 -6.80 1.13 -3.12
N ASP A 34 -6.36 0.06 -3.78
CA ASP A 34 -6.85 -1.30 -3.50
C ASP A 34 -6.43 -1.81 -2.10
N LEU A 35 -5.39 -1.19 -1.53
CA LEU A 35 -4.92 -1.48 -0.18
C LEU A 35 -5.51 -0.49 0.86
N ASP A 36 -6.33 0.48 0.43
CA ASP A 36 -6.88 1.47 1.34
C ASP A 36 -7.74 0.83 2.43
N GLU A 37 -7.62 1.36 3.64
CA GLU A 37 -8.26 0.87 4.86
C GLU A 37 -7.94 -0.57 5.28
N GLN A 38 -7.07 -1.28 4.55
CA GLN A 38 -6.63 -2.62 4.91
C GLN A 38 -5.80 -2.60 6.21
N ARG A 39 -5.90 -3.71 6.94
CA ARG A 39 -5.23 -3.91 8.22
C ARG A 39 -4.10 -4.88 8.03
N PHE A 40 -2.94 -4.51 8.52
CA PHE A 40 -1.71 -5.27 8.40
C PHE A 40 -1.12 -5.50 9.79
N THR A 41 -0.38 -6.58 9.94
CA THR A 41 0.32 -6.84 11.21
C THR A 41 1.66 -6.10 11.30
N SER A 42 2.22 -5.66 10.15
CA SER A 42 3.49 -4.92 10.12
C SER A 42 3.64 -4.05 8.87
N ALA A 43 4.52 -3.04 8.94
CA ALA A 43 4.87 -2.21 7.78
C ALA A 43 5.53 -3.04 6.65
N LEU A 44 6.16 -4.17 6.98
CA LEU A 44 6.74 -5.09 6.00
C LEU A 44 5.65 -5.75 5.15
N GLU A 45 4.52 -6.15 5.75
CA GLU A 45 3.39 -6.70 5.01
C GLU A 45 2.77 -5.67 4.07
N VAL A 46 2.65 -4.42 4.51
CA VAL A 46 2.18 -3.31 3.67
C VAL A 46 3.07 -3.17 2.41
N LEU A 47 4.39 -3.18 2.58
CA LEU A 47 5.33 -3.11 1.46
C LEU A 47 5.21 -4.31 0.51
N ARG A 48 5.02 -5.53 1.04
CA ARG A 48 4.78 -6.73 0.21
C ARG A 48 3.48 -6.63 -0.56
N ALA A 49 2.41 -6.15 0.06
CA ALA A 49 1.11 -5.96 -0.58
C ALA A 49 1.19 -4.92 -1.70
N ILE A 50 1.87 -3.79 -1.46
CA ILE A 50 2.13 -2.77 -2.49
C ILE A 50 2.92 -3.37 -3.64
N HIS A 51 3.99 -4.11 -3.35
CA HIS A 51 4.81 -4.76 -4.38
C HIS A 51 3.99 -5.76 -5.21
N ALA A 52 3.18 -6.61 -4.57
CA ALA A 52 2.30 -7.56 -5.25
C ALA A 52 1.25 -6.86 -6.12
N LEU A 53 0.64 -5.78 -5.62
CA LEU A 53 -0.32 -4.98 -6.36
C LEU A 53 0.32 -4.34 -7.59
N MET A 54 1.51 -3.73 -7.43
CA MET A 54 2.27 -3.13 -8.54
C MET A 54 2.65 -4.18 -9.59
N ALA A 55 3.19 -5.33 -9.17
CA ALA A 55 3.52 -6.43 -10.08
C ALA A 55 2.30 -6.98 -10.83
N SER A 56 1.14 -7.07 -10.15
CA SER A 56 -0.13 -7.49 -10.77
C SER A 56 -0.67 -6.46 -11.76
N ARG A 57 -0.41 -5.16 -11.51
CA ARG A 57 -0.86 -4.06 -12.36
C ARG A 57 0.01 -3.89 -13.61
N GLU A 58 1.30 -4.22 -13.50
CA GLU A 58 2.25 -4.24 -14.60
C GLU A 58 2.03 -5.44 -15.55
N THR A 59 1.43 -6.51 -15.04
CA THR A 59 1.07 -7.72 -15.82
C THR A 59 -0.30 -7.68 -16.47
N ILE A 60 -1.06 -6.58 -16.38
CA ILE A 60 -2.17 -6.36 -17.30
C ILE A 60 -1.53 -5.99 -18.64
N PRO A 61 -1.52 -6.86 -19.66
CA PRO A 61 -1.23 -6.37 -21.00
C PRO A 61 -2.26 -5.28 -21.24
N ARG A 62 -1.82 -4.08 -21.59
CA ARG A 62 -2.67 -3.18 -22.39
C ARG A 62 -3.10 -4.01 -23.60
N GLN A 63 -4.19 -4.76 -23.48
CA GLN A 63 -4.89 -5.30 -24.63
C GLN A 63 -5.49 -4.07 -25.31
N ALA A 64 -4.66 -3.53 -26.20
CA ALA A 64 -5.09 -2.62 -27.23
C ALA A 64 -6.18 -3.34 -28.03
N ALA A 65 -7.34 -2.68 -28.01
CA ALA A 65 -8.42 -2.64 -28.99
C ALA A 65 -8.13 -3.26 -30.36
#